data_AF-A0A5K1FUK8-F1
#
_entry.id   AF-A0A5K1FUK8-F1
#
_cell.length_a   1.000
_cell.length_b   1.000
_cell.length_c   1.000
_cell.angle_alpha   90.00
_cell.angle_beta   90.00
_cell.angle_gamma   90.00
#
_symmetry.space_group_name_H-M   'P 1'
#
loop_
_entity.id
_entity.type
_entity.pdbx_description
1 polymer ?
#
loop_
_entity_poly.entity_id
_entity_poly.type
_entity_poly.pdbx_seq_one_letter_code
_entity_poly.pdbx_strand_id
1 'polypeptide(L)' 'MFKMEDVSMGMWVERFNASAPVEYLHDLKFCQFGCIDDYFTAHYQSPRQMIC' A
#
# COMPACT_ATOMS: atom_id res chain seq x y z
N MET A 1 -15.69 -14.75 4.20
CA MET A 1 -14.89 -15.32 3.09
C MET A 1 -14.06 -14.19 2.53
N PHE A 2 -12.84 -13.99 3.05
CA PHE A 2 -11.93 -12.87 2.69
C PHE A 2 -10.49 -13.37 2.52
N LYS A 3 -10.32 -14.64 2.12
CA LYS A 3 -8.98 -15.14 1.80
C LYS A 3 -8.52 -14.44 0.52
N MET A 4 -7.38 -13.76 0.61
CA MET A 4 -6.68 -13.14 -0.52
C MET A 4 -7.40 -11.95 -1.17
N GLU A 5 -7.84 -11.01 -0.34
CA GLU A 5 -8.41 -9.74 -0.81
C GLU A 5 -7.42 -8.95 -1.69
N ASP A 6 -6.16 -8.83 -1.26
CA ASP A 6 -5.11 -8.14 -2.04
C ASP A 6 -4.84 -8.80 -3.39
N VAL A 7 -4.90 -10.14 -3.47
CA VAL A 7 -4.78 -10.87 -4.75
C VAL A 7 -5.98 -10.58 -5.65
N SER A 8 -7.17 -10.51 -5.07
CA SER A 8 -8.40 -10.19 -5.81
C SER A 8 -8.35 -8.76 -6.37
N MET A 9 -7.82 -7.81 -5.58
CA MET A 9 -7.56 -6.45 -6.05
C MET A 9 -6.53 -6.41 -7.17
N GLY A 10 -5.44 -7.17 -7.07
CA GLY A 10 -4.44 -7.26 -8.14
C GLY A 10 -5.01 -7.78 -9.47
N MET A 11 -5.83 -8.83 -9.43
CA MET A 11 -6.53 -9.33 -10.62
C MET A 11 -7.50 -8.29 -11.21
N TRP A 12 -8.13 -7.49 -10.37
CA TRP A 12 -9.01 -6.42 -10.84
C TRP A 12 -8.22 -5.29 -11.52
N VAL A 13 -7.09 -4.86 -10.92
CA VAL A 13 -6.20 -3.82 -11.50
C VAL A 13 -5.69 -4.24 -12.87
N GLU A 14 -5.32 -5.52 -13.04
CA GLU A 14 -4.90 -6.07 -14.34
C GLU A 14 -5.98 -5.87 -15.41
N ARG A 15 -7.24 -6.21 -15.09
CA ARG A 15 -8.37 -6.03 -16.02
C ARG A 15 -8.68 -4.56 -16.27
N PHE A 16 -8.59 -3.73 -15.24
CA PHE A 16 -8.88 -2.30 -15.32
C PHE A 16 -7.87 -1.56 -16.22
N ASN A 17 -6.61 -1.98 -16.21
CA ASN A 17 -5.54 -1.39 -17.02
C ASN A 17 -5.83 -1.40 -18.54
N ALA A 18 -6.63 -2.36 -19.01
CA ALA A 18 -7.07 -2.39 -20.41
C ALA A 18 -8.07 -1.28 -20.77
N SER A 19 -8.76 -0.71 -19.78
CA SER A 19 -9.76 0.35 -19.96
C SER A 19 -9.21 1.75 -19.67
N ALA A 20 -8.30 1.86 -18.70
CA ALA A 20 -7.62 3.09 -18.33
C ALA A 20 -6.19 2.72 -17.89
N PRO A 21 -5.14 3.33 -18.47
CA PRO A 21 -3.77 3.05 -18.09
C PRO A 21 -3.56 3.24 -16.59
N VAL A 22 -3.08 2.19 -15.93
CA VAL A 22 -2.72 2.20 -14.51
C VAL A 22 -1.27 2.63 -14.37
N GLU A 23 -1.05 3.68 -13.56
CA GLU A 23 0.28 4.15 -13.20
C GLU A 23 0.64 3.72 -11.79
N TYR A 24 1.86 3.20 -11.62
CA TYR A 24 2.41 2.83 -10.32
C TYR A 24 3.36 3.92 -9.84
N LEU A 25 2.92 4.70 -8.86
CA LEU A 25 3.73 5.74 -8.24
C LEU A 25 4.46 5.19 -7.03
N HIS A 26 5.73 5.57 -6.89
CA HIS A 26 6.56 5.21 -5.75
C HIS A 26 6.81 6.46 -4.92
N ASP A 27 6.39 6.42 -3.66
CA ASP A 27 6.58 7.50 -2.69
C ASP A 27 7.01 6.90 -1.35
N LEU A 28 7.94 7.58 -0.68
CA LEU A 28 8.45 7.18 0.64
C LEU A 28 7.34 7.15 1.70
N LYS A 29 6.25 7.88 1.50
CA LYS A 29 5.07 7.84 2.37
C LYS A 29 4.36 6.48 2.38
N PHE A 30 4.58 5.61 1.38
CA PHE A 30 4.03 4.25 1.31
C PHE A 30 5.03 3.15 1.72
N CYS A 31 6.07 3.48 2.50
CA CYS A 31 7.09 2.53 2.92
C CYS A 31 6.75 1.77 4.22
N GLN A 32 7.30 0.56 4.39
CA GLN A 32 6.96 -0.30 5.54
C GLN A 32 7.60 0.13 6.87
N PHE A 33 8.72 0.85 6.83
CA PHE A 33 9.55 1.12 8.00
C PHE A 33 8.88 2.04 9.05
N GLY A 34 7.83 2.81 8.67
CA GLY A 34 7.30 3.90 9.49
C GLY A 34 8.39 4.97 9.77
N CYS A 35 8.10 6.01 10.56
CA CYS A 35 9.12 6.96 11.03
C CYS A 35 9.72 7.87 9.93
N ILE A 36 8.89 8.34 9.00
CA ILE A 36 9.19 9.42 8.04
C ILE A 36 8.12 10.50 8.23
N ASP A 37 8.46 11.78 8.13
CA ASP A 37 7.47 12.86 8.22
C ASP A 37 6.29 12.63 7.26
N ASP A 38 5.07 12.70 7.80
CA ASP A 38 3.80 12.51 7.08
C ASP A 38 3.68 11.18 6.31
N TYR A 39 4.23 10.08 6.85
CA TYR A 39 4.03 8.74 6.28
C TYR A 39 2.56 8.30 6.30
N PHE A 40 2.12 7.56 5.27
CA PHE A 40 0.75 7.05 5.15
C PHE A 40 0.61 5.59 5.56
N THR A 41 1.64 4.78 5.35
CA THR A 41 1.63 3.35 5.73
C THR A 41 2.80 3.04 6.65
N ALA A 42 2.56 2.16 7.62
CA ALA A 42 3.60 1.54 8.44
C ALA A 42 3.19 0.09 8.69
N HIS A 43 4.17 -0.81 8.66
CA HIS A 43 3.91 -2.24 8.81
C HIS A 43 4.74 -2.81 9.96
N TYR A 44 4.10 -3.61 10.82
CA TYR A 44 4.70 -4.20 12.02
C TYR A 44 5.36 -3.20 12.99
N GLN A 45 4.81 -1.98 13.12
CA GLN A 45 5.29 -0.98 14.09
C GLN A 45 4.46 -1.01 15.38
N SER A 46 5.14 -0.99 16.53
CA SER A 46 4.50 -0.77 17.83
C SER A 46 4.06 0.69 17.98
N PRO A 47 3.11 1.00 18.89
CA PRO A 47 2.66 2.37 19.10
C PRO A 47 3.78 3.36 19.39
N ARG A 48 4.86 2.94 20.07
CA ARG A 48 6.02 3.79 20.33
C ARG A 48 6.81 4.11 19.06
N GLN A 49 6.90 3.17 18.12
CA GLN A 49 7.60 3.38 16.84
C GLN A 49 6.81 4.28 15.89
N MET A 50 5.49 4.41 16.07
CA MET A 50 4.65 5.31 15.28
C MET A 50 4.78 6.80 15.69
N ILE A 51 5.37 7.08 16.85
CA ILE A 51 5.52 8.46 17.38
C ILE A 51 6.84 9.11 16.92
N CYS A 52 7.75 8.32 16.31
CA CYS A 52 9.07 8.69 15.79
C CYS A 52 9.74 9.96 16.35
#